data_AF-A0A2D4MU92-F1
#
_entry.id   AF-A0A2D4MU92-F1
#
_cell.length_a   1.000
_cell.length_b   1.000
_cell.length_c   1.000
_cell.angle_alpha   90.00
_cell.angle_beta   90.00
_cell.angle_gamma   90.00
#
_symmetry.space_group_name_H-M   'P 1'
#
loop_
_entity.id
_entity.type
_entity.pdbx_description
1 polymer ?
#
loop_
_entity_poly.entity_id
_entity_poly.type
_entity_poly.pdbx_seq_one_letter_code
_entity_poly.pdbx_strand_id
1 'polypeptide(L)'
;QSTWGIKKCNMKEFNRMVARKKYVNEDLKLQLEKTRLSIHNIASQISSVIALQSFLGKKVLPFVGTILVLLGTYLFIRNFLSSQTIKFKNTYITRSFVKYNEQVWQQQKFSVLPLSKEERKVYSLVPSFCQTPKERKCTARFFLPVLANLCIWVVFSAVDYLLYWLIFSMSKHLHDFPELEVHFKLYYHKNAAKFIFNNGAVVSKTTYFKMPLFEESCIPKPNISLSATWIQLGVILFFLIVLGLLTSTLTQLKILVATAFFPSTDMERIKYLHTKLLNRRSKFSKKNVKRKLP
;
A
#
# COMPACT_ATOMS: atom_id res chain seq x y z
N GLN A 1 16.77 -11.30 78.74
CA GLN A 1 16.88 -9.84 78.54
C GLN A 1 17.39 -9.59 77.13
N SER A 2 16.51 -9.27 76.19
CA SER A 2 16.87 -8.93 74.80
C SER A 2 16.39 -7.51 74.52
N THR A 3 17.30 -6.56 74.61
CA THR A 3 17.09 -5.14 74.34
C THR A 3 16.96 -4.90 72.83
N TRP A 4 15.78 -4.48 72.40
CA TRP A 4 15.54 -3.97 71.06
C TRP A 4 16.21 -2.59 70.92
N GLY A 5 17.35 -2.55 70.25
CA GLY A 5 18.05 -1.31 69.91
C GLY A 5 17.34 -0.58 68.78
N ILE A 6 16.54 0.44 69.10
CA ILE A 6 16.05 1.41 68.11
C ILE A 6 17.26 2.24 67.65
N LYS A 7 17.77 2.00 66.44
CA LYS A 7 18.79 2.86 65.81
C LYS A 7 18.22 4.28 65.72
N LYS A 8 18.75 5.20 66.53
CA LYS A 8 18.49 6.65 66.44
C LYS A 8 18.82 7.08 65.00
N CYS A 9 17.79 7.48 64.25
CA CYS A 9 17.98 8.01 62.90
C CYS A 9 18.80 9.30 63.02
N ASN A 10 20.00 9.32 62.46
CA ASN A 10 20.89 10.47 62.52
C ASN A 10 20.26 11.60 61.67
N MET A 11 19.82 12.68 62.33
CA MET A 11 19.17 13.83 61.69
C MET A 11 19.99 14.39 60.50
N LYS A 12 21.33 14.26 60.55
CA LYS A 12 22.26 14.68 59.49
C LYS A 12 22.22 13.77 58.25
N GLU A 13 21.85 12.50 58.39
CA GLU A 13 21.62 11.59 57.26
C GLU A 13 20.23 11.77 56.65
N PHE A 14 19.21 11.99 57.48
CA PHE A 14 17.85 12.29 57.01
C PHE A 14 17.83 13.57 56.16
N ASN A 15 18.45 14.66 56.63
CA ASN A 15 18.56 15.91 55.87
C ASN A 15 19.31 15.73 54.54
N ARG A 16 20.34 14.87 54.49
CA ARG A 16 21.06 14.54 53.25
C ARG A 16 20.20 13.74 52.27
N MET A 17 19.36 12.81 52.75
CA MET A 17 18.43 12.06 51.90
C MET A 17 17.32 12.97 51.34
N VAL A 18 16.78 13.88 52.16
CA VAL A 18 15.77 14.85 51.73
C VAL A 18 16.35 15.82 50.70
N ALA A 19 17.57 16.33 50.91
CA ALA A 19 18.25 17.18 49.94
C ALA A 19 18.52 16.45 48.61
N ARG A 20 18.94 15.18 48.65
CA ARG A 20 19.13 14.35 47.44
C ARG A 20 17.81 14.13 46.69
N LYS A 21 16.73 13.77 47.39
CA LYS A 21 15.41 13.63 46.75
C LYS A 21 14.92 14.95 46.14
N LYS A 22 15.15 16.08 46.80
CA LYS A 22 14.78 17.40 46.29
C LYS A 22 15.58 17.77 45.04
N TYR A 23 16.89 17.52 45.03
CA TYR A 23 17.75 17.74 43.87
C TYR A 23 17.34 16.88 42.66
N VAL A 24 17.11 15.58 42.88
CA VAL A 24 16.68 14.64 41.82
C VAL A 24 15.31 15.02 41.24
N ASN A 25 14.37 15.50 42.08
CA ASN A 25 13.07 15.95 41.59
C ASN A 25 13.16 17.23 40.74
N GLU A 26 14.02 18.18 41.09
CA GLU A 26 14.21 19.40 40.29
C GLU A 26 14.95 19.11 38.97
N ASP A 27 15.94 18.22 38.99
CA ASP A 27 16.61 17.77 37.75
C ASP A 27 15.64 17.02 36.82
N LEU A 28 14.80 16.14 37.36
CA LEU A 28 13.77 15.42 36.59
C LEU A 28 12.75 16.39 35.96
N LYS A 29 12.32 17.42 36.68
CA LYS A 29 11.42 18.46 36.13
C LYS A 29 12.08 19.25 35.00
N LEU A 30 13.36 19.61 35.16
CA LEU A 30 14.12 20.32 34.15
C LEU A 30 14.26 19.49 32.87
N GLN A 31 14.54 18.19 33.00
CA GLN A 31 14.58 17.27 31.87
C GLN A 31 13.20 17.16 31.19
N LEU A 32 12.11 17.07 31.96
CA LEU A 32 10.76 16.96 31.42
C LEU A 32 10.35 18.19 30.61
N GLU A 33 10.65 19.40 31.10
CA GLU A 33 10.40 20.65 30.38
C GLU A 33 11.27 20.78 29.13
N LYS A 34 12.55 20.36 29.20
CA LYS A 34 13.44 20.33 28.04
C LYS A 34 12.95 19.37 26.96
N THR A 35 12.49 18.18 27.35
CA THR A 35 11.89 17.20 26.43
C THR A 35 10.59 17.73 25.84
N ARG A 36 9.74 18.39 26.64
CA ARG A 36 8.50 19.02 26.17
C ARG A 36 8.75 20.08 25.11
N LEU A 37 9.72 20.96 25.34
CA LEU A 37 10.15 21.98 24.37
C LEU A 37 10.72 21.35 23.09
N SER A 38 11.54 20.31 23.22
CA SER A 38 12.09 19.59 22.07
C SER A 38 11.01 18.92 21.23
N ILE A 39 10.05 18.25 21.86
CA ILE A 39 8.89 17.64 21.18
C ILE A 39 8.05 18.71 20.50
N HIS A 40 7.77 19.84 21.17
CA HIS A 40 6.98 20.91 20.57
C HIS A 40 7.69 21.52 19.34
N ASN A 41 9.01 21.71 19.41
CA ASN A 41 9.78 22.22 18.29
C ASN A 41 9.84 21.22 17.11
N ILE A 42 9.98 19.93 17.40
CA ILE A 42 9.91 18.88 16.37
C ILE A 42 8.51 18.83 15.75
N ALA A 43 7.45 18.90 16.57
CA ALA A 43 6.08 18.89 16.10
C ALA A 43 5.75 20.10 15.22
N SER A 44 6.24 21.29 15.55
CA SER A 44 6.03 22.49 14.73
C SER A 44 6.78 22.42 13.40
N GLN A 45 8.01 21.88 13.38
CA GLN A 45 8.76 21.63 12.15
C GLN A 45 8.09 20.57 11.26
N ILE A 46 7.60 19.48 11.83
CA ILE A 46 6.85 18.47 11.09
C ILE A 46 5.56 19.07 10.52
N SER A 47 4.83 19.86 11.31
CA SER A 47 3.60 20.51 10.87
C SER A 47 3.83 21.50 9.72
N SER A 48 4.93 22.26 9.74
CA SER A 48 5.24 23.23 8.67
C SER A 48 5.68 22.52 7.37
N VAL A 49 6.45 21.44 7.47
CA VAL A 49 6.83 20.61 6.31
C VAL A 49 5.61 19.93 5.69
N ILE A 50 4.69 19.39 6.50
CA ILE A 50 3.43 18.79 6.02
C ILE A 50 2.52 19.84 5.33
N ALA A 51 2.46 21.06 5.88
CA ALA A 51 1.70 22.14 5.28
C ALA A 51 2.25 22.55 3.91
N LEU A 52 3.59 22.61 3.77
CA LEU A 52 4.27 22.93 2.51
C LEU A 52 4.01 21.86 1.44
N GLN A 53 4.09 20.58 1.81
CA GLN A 53 3.76 19.42 0.95
C GLN A 53 2.32 19.48 0.45
N SER A 54 1.39 19.86 1.33
CA SER A 54 -0.04 19.93 1.03
C SER A 54 -0.40 21.09 0.10
N PHE A 55 0.27 22.24 0.23
CA PHE A 55 0.02 23.41 -0.62
C PHE A 55 0.58 23.23 -2.04
N LEU A 56 1.84 22.76 -2.15
CA LEU A 56 2.45 22.44 -3.44
C LEU A 56 1.70 21.30 -4.15
N GLY A 57 1.35 20.24 -3.42
CA GLY A 57 0.60 19.11 -3.99
C GLY A 57 -0.80 19.48 -4.49
N LYS A 58 -1.53 20.36 -3.79
CA LYS A 58 -2.90 20.71 -4.19
C LYS A 58 -2.99 21.68 -5.37
N LYS A 59 -1.99 22.54 -5.58
CA LYS A 59 -2.03 23.60 -6.61
C LYS A 59 -1.10 23.33 -7.79
N VAL A 60 0.13 22.88 -7.54
CA VAL A 60 1.13 22.68 -8.59
C VAL A 60 0.87 21.38 -9.35
N LEU A 61 0.49 20.31 -8.66
CA LEU A 61 0.20 19.01 -9.27
C LEU A 61 -0.89 19.08 -10.36
N PRO A 62 -2.09 19.68 -10.13
CA PRO A 62 -3.10 19.77 -11.18
C PRO A 62 -2.69 20.72 -12.32
N PHE A 63 -1.95 21.78 -12.03
CA PHE A 63 -1.47 22.71 -13.05
C PHE A 63 -0.45 22.05 -13.99
N VAL A 64 0.57 21.39 -13.42
CA VAL A 64 1.55 20.59 -14.18
C VAL A 64 0.86 19.46 -14.92
N GLY A 65 -0.10 18.77 -14.29
CA GLY A 65 -0.92 17.74 -14.93
C GLY A 65 -1.67 18.27 -16.15
N THR A 66 -2.28 19.46 -16.05
CA THR A 66 -3.02 20.10 -17.15
C THR A 66 -2.07 20.44 -18.31
N ILE A 67 -0.91 21.03 -18.02
CA ILE A 67 0.10 21.33 -19.05
C ILE A 67 0.59 20.05 -19.74
N LEU A 68 0.86 18.98 -18.98
CA LEU A 68 1.28 17.70 -19.54
C LEU A 68 0.20 17.07 -20.43
N VAL A 69 -1.08 17.19 -20.06
CA VAL A 69 -2.21 16.71 -20.87
C VAL A 69 -2.33 17.51 -22.17
N LEU A 70 -2.22 18.84 -22.09
CA LEU A 70 -2.26 19.72 -23.27
C LEU A 70 -1.08 19.43 -24.20
N LEU A 71 0.14 19.38 -23.65
CA LEU A 71 1.36 19.07 -24.40
C LEU A 71 1.30 17.67 -25.01
N GLY A 72 0.85 16.67 -24.25
CA GLY A 72 0.69 15.29 -24.72
C GLY A 72 -0.34 15.17 -25.84
N THR A 73 -1.44 15.93 -25.76
CA THR A 73 -2.48 15.99 -26.80
C THR A 73 -1.95 16.67 -28.06
N TYR A 74 -1.27 17.81 -27.92
CA TYR A 74 -0.64 18.52 -29.03
C TYR A 74 0.42 17.67 -29.73
N LEU A 75 1.35 17.08 -28.98
CA LEU A 75 2.36 16.17 -29.53
C LEU A 75 1.72 14.95 -30.17
N PHE A 76 0.64 14.42 -29.61
CA PHE A 76 -0.10 13.32 -30.21
C PHE A 76 -0.70 13.71 -31.56
N ILE A 77 -1.40 14.84 -31.65
CA ILE A 77 -2.01 15.33 -32.91
C ILE A 77 -0.91 15.61 -33.94
N ARG A 78 0.14 16.32 -33.56
CA ARG A 78 1.29 16.62 -34.43
C ARG A 78 1.94 15.34 -34.97
N ASN A 79 2.16 14.35 -34.10
CA ASN A 79 2.74 13.08 -34.49
C ASN A 79 1.77 12.24 -35.33
N PHE A 80 0.47 12.33 -35.09
CA PHE A 80 -0.57 11.66 -35.87
C PHE A 80 -0.70 12.26 -37.28
N LEU A 81 -0.52 13.57 -37.44
CA LEU A 81 -0.56 14.23 -38.75
C LEU A 81 0.77 14.12 -39.52
N SER A 82 1.89 13.88 -38.82
CA SER A 82 3.20 13.76 -39.46
C SER A 82 3.25 12.56 -40.40
N SER A 83 3.53 12.82 -41.69
CA SER A 83 3.63 11.80 -42.76
C SER A 83 4.68 10.71 -42.45
N GLN A 84 5.70 11.02 -41.66
CA GLN A 84 6.72 10.04 -41.26
C GLN A 84 6.14 8.89 -40.40
N THR A 85 5.06 9.11 -39.65
CA THR A 85 4.46 8.07 -38.78
C THR A 85 3.55 7.08 -39.51
N ILE A 86 3.12 7.40 -40.74
CA ILE A 86 2.36 6.49 -41.62
C ILE A 86 3.10 5.16 -41.79
N LYS A 87 4.44 5.19 -41.78
CA LYS A 87 5.30 4.00 -41.87
C LYS A 87 5.41 3.21 -40.55
N PHE A 88 5.22 3.83 -39.38
CA PHE A 88 5.70 3.31 -38.09
C PHE A 88 4.64 2.77 -37.12
N LYS A 89 3.32 2.94 -37.35
CA LYS A 89 2.32 2.50 -36.36
C LYS A 89 1.02 1.93 -36.90
N ASN A 90 1.03 1.41 -38.12
CA ASN A 90 -0.15 0.84 -38.77
C ASN A 90 -0.36 -0.64 -38.36
N THR A 91 -0.53 -0.85 -37.05
CA THR A 91 -0.74 -2.17 -36.42
C THR A 91 -2.23 -2.51 -36.28
N TYR A 92 -3.09 -1.49 -36.36
CA TYR A 92 -4.53 -1.64 -36.13
C TYR A 92 -5.28 -1.66 -37.45
N ILE A 93 -6.15 -2.66 -37.61
CA ILE A 93 -7.09 -2.74 -38.73
C ILE A 93 -8.43 -2.21 -38.22
N THR A 94 -8.81 -1.02 -38.66
CA THR A 94 -10.08 -0.38 -38.31
C THR A 94 -11.21 -0.88 -39.21
N ARG A 95 -12.48 -0.71 -38.81
CA ARG A 95 -13.65 -0.99 -39.66
C ARG A 95 -13.60 -0.24 -41.01
N SER A 96 -13.02 0.96 -41.06
CA SER A 96 -12.79 1.73 -42.28
C SER A 96 -11.91 0.99 -43.29
N PHE A 97 -10.90 0.24 -42.81
CA PHE A 97 -10.06 -0.59 -43.67
C PHE A 97 -10.83 -1.76 -44.28
N VAL A 98 -11.73 -2.37 -43.51
CA VAL A 98 -12.56 -3.49 -44.00
C VAL A 98 -13.48 -3.01 -45.13
N LYS A 99 -14.16 -1.87 -44.93
CA LYS A 99 -14.99 -1.24 -45.97
C LYS A 99 -14.20 -0.89 -47.22
N TYR A 100 -13.00 -0.32 -47.06
CA TYR A 100 -12.12 -0.01 -48.18
C TYR A 100 -11.68 -1.28 -48.94
N ASN A 101 -11.29 -2.34 -48.23
CA ASN A 101 -10.91 -3.60 -48.87
C ASN A 101 -12.08 -4.23 -49.64
N GLU A 102 -13.29 -4.16 -49.11
CA GLU A 102 -14.49 -4.63 -49.80
C GLU A 102 -14.78 -3.83 -51.07
N GLN A 103 -14.67 -2.50 -51.03
CA GLN A 103 -14.78 -1.64 -52.22
C GLN A 103 -13.73 -1.99 -53.29
N VAL A 104 -12.48 -2.21 -52.87
CA VAL A 104 -11.38 -2.60 -53.78
C VAL A 104 -11.60 -4.00 -54.36
N TRP A 105 -12.20 -4.91 -53.59
CA TRP A 105 -12.57 -6.25 -54.07
C TRP A 105 -13.65 -6.19 -55.16
N GLN A 106 -14.67 -5.35 -54.98
CA GLN A 106 -15.71 -5.12 -56.00
C GLN A 106 -15.14 -4.53 -57.30
N GLN A 107 -14.03 -3.78 -57.21
CA GLN A 107 -13.29 -3.24 -58.35
C GLN A 107 -12.28 -4.22 -58.97
N GLN A 108 -12.47 -5.54 -58.79
CA GLN A 108 -11.61 -6.62 -59.33
C GLN A 108 -10.13 -6.60 -58.91
N LYS A 109 -9.78 -5.99 -57.76
CA LYS A 109 -8.42 -6.07 -57.18
C LYS A 109 -8.33 -7.15 -56.10
N PHE A 110 -7.14 -7.69 -55.87
CA PHE A 110 -6.90 -8.74 -54.87
C PHE A 110 -7.34 -8.32 -53.47
N SER A 111 -8.21 -9.13 -52.84
CA SER A 111 -8.61 -8.96 -51.45
C SER A 111 -7.45 -9.30 -50.50
N VAL A 112 -7.24 -8.45 -49.51
CA VAL A 112 -6.24 -8.63 -48.46
C VAL A 112 -6.82 -9.37 -47.24
N LEU A 113 -8.15 -9.39 -47.08
CA LEU A 113 -8.83 -10.19 -46.05
C LEU A 113 -9.29 -11.54 -46.63
N PRO A 114 -9.27 -12.65 -45.84
CA PRO A 114 -8.96 -12.76 -44.41
C PRO A 114 -7.46 -12.77 -44.08
N LEU A 115 -7.10 -12.35 -42.86
CA LEU A 115 -5.71 -12.40 -42.37
C LEU A 115 -5.29 -13.82 -41.98
N SER A 116 -4.07 -14.20 -42.38
CA SER A 116 -3.43 -15.45 -41.95
C SER A 116 -3.20 -15.48 -40.42
N LYS A 117 -3.07 -16.68 -39.84
CA LYS A 117 -2.81 -16.88 -38.40
C LYS A 117 -1.57 -16.13 -37.92
N GLU A 118 -0.51 -16.04 -38.74
CA GLU A 118 0.69 -15.28 -38.41
C GLU A 118 0.47 -13.76 -38.51
N GLU A 119 -0.34 -13.32 -39.47
CA GLU A 119 -0.64 -11.90 -39.66
C GLU A 119 -1.54 -11.37 -38.54
N ARG A 120 -2.48 -12.17 -38.02
CA ARG A 120 -3.34 -11.80 -36.87
C ARG A 120 -2.58 -11.54 -35.57
N LYS A 121 -1.37 -12.10 -35.41
CA LYS A 121 -0.51 -11.80 -34.25
C LYS A 121 0.14 -10.41 -34.37
N VAL A 122 0.28 -9.90 -35.59
CA VAL A 122 0.94 -8.62 -35.88
C VAL A 122 -0.08 -7.50 -36.11
N TYR A 123 -1.20 -7.80 -36.76
CA TYR A 123 -2.25 -6.85 -37.08
C TYR A 123 -3.53 -7.22 -36.32
N SER A 124 -4.06 -6.28 -35.55
CA SER A 124 -5.20 -6.52 -34.67
C SER A 124 -6.40 -5.70 -35.11
N LEU A 125 -7.58 -6.32 -35.12
CA LEU A 125 -8.83 -5.67 -35.50
C LEU A 125 -9.34 -4.80 -34.34
N VAL A 126 -9.73 -3.57 -34.63
CA VAL A 126 -10.33 -2.62 -33.66
C VAL A 126 -11.81 -2.42 -34.02
N PRO A 127 -12.75 -2.41 -33.05
CA PRO A 127 -12.55 -2.53 -31.60
C PRO A 127 -12.43 -3.99 -31.16
N SER A 128 -11.39 -4.30 -30.39
CA SER A 128 -11.30 -5.58 -29.68
C SER A 128 -11.03 -5.31 -28.20
N PHE A 129 -11.88 -5.87 -27.35
CA PHE A 129 -11.68 -5.88 -25.89
C PHE A 129 -10.48 -6.73 -25.49
N CYS A 130 -10.06 -7.65 -26.36
CA CYS A 130 -8.84 -8.44 -26.21
C CYS A 130 -7.61 -7.57 -26.47
N GLN A 131 -6.89 -7.22 -25.40
CA GLN A 131 -5.59 -6.55 -25.48
C GLN A 131 -4.64 -7.32 -26.37
N THR A 132 -3.99 -6.62 -27.31
CA THR A 132 -2.95 -7.22 -28.12
C THR A 132 -1.78 -7.66 -27.23
N PRO A 133 -1.03 -8.72 -27.57
CA PRO A 133 0.08 -9.20 -26.74
C PRO A 133 1.18 -8.16 -26.54
N LYS A 134 1.32 -7.18 -27.44
CA LYS A 134 2.21 -6.02 -27.26
C LYS A 134 1.66 -5.02 -26.25
N GLU A 135 0.38 -4.68 -26.33
CA GLU A 135 -0.28 -3.78 -25.37
C GLU A 135 -0.31 -4.40 -23.98
N ARG A 136 -0.62 -5.70 -23.86
CA ARG A 136 -0.61 -6.43 -22.59
C ARG A 136 0.74 -6.35 -21.86
N LYS A 137 1.86 -6.39 -22.59
CA LYS A 137 3.21 -6.24 -21.99
C LYS A 137 3.48 -4.81 -21.50
N CYS A 138 3.07 -3.79 -22.26
CA CYS A 138 3.19 -2.41 -21.82
C CYS A 138 2.28 -2.11 -20.62
N THR A 139 1.04 -2.57 -20.67
CA THR A 139 0.08 -2.47 -19.57
C THR A 139 0.58 -3.22 -18.33
N ALA A 140 1.14 -4.43 -18.49
CA ALA A 140 1.74 -5.18 -17.38
C ALA A 140 2.93 -4.43 -16.73
N ARG A 141 3.76 -3.73 -17.51
CA ARG A 141 4.82 -2.88 -16.95
C ARG A 141 4.27 -1.72 -16.13
N PHE A 142 3.11 -1.17 -16.49
CA PHE A 142 2.45 -0.13 -15.71
C PHE A 142 1.92 -0.67 -14.37
N PHE A 143 1.46 -1.93 -14.35
CA PHE A 143 1.03 -2.60 -13.11
C PHE A 143 2.18 -3.13 -12.25
N LEU A 144 3.40 -3.24 -12.79
CA LEU A 144 4.57 -3.71 -12.05
C LEU A 144 4.88 -2.92 -10.77
N PRO A 145 4.95 -1.56 -10.79
CA PRO A 145 5.16 -0.79 -9.56
C PRO A 145 4.02 -0.96 -8.54
N VAL A 146 2.78 -1.15 -9.01
CA VAL A 146 1.62 -1.40 -8.14
C VAL A 146 1.77 -2.74 -7.43
N LEU A 147 2.17 -3.78 -8.17
CA LEU A 147 2.41 -5.11 -7.61
C LEU A 147 3.59 -5.11 -6.63
N ALA A 148 4.68 -4.42 -6.96
CA ALA A 148 5.83 -4.28 -6.06
C ALA A 148 5.43 -3.60 -4.75
N ASN A 149 4.63 -2.53 -4.82
CA ASN A 149 4.13 -1.83 -3.64
C ASN A 149 3.20 -2.73 -2.80
N LEU A 150 2.32 -3.52 -3.44
CA LEU A 150 1.51 -4.52 -2.73
C LEU A 150 2.38 -5.55 -2.00
N CYS A 151 3.44 -6.05 -2.64
CA CYS A 151 4.35 -6.99 -1.99
C CYS A 151 5.02 -6.38 -0.75
N ILE A 152 5.44 -5.12 -0.82
CA ILE A 152 6.01 -4.40 0.33
C ILE A 152 5.00 -4.32 1.48
N TRP A 153 3.74 -3.97 1.17
CA TRP A 153 2.65 -3.93 2.16
C TRP A 153 2.35 -5.29 2.79
N VAL A 154 2.38 -6.36 1.99
CA VAL A 154 2.19 -7.73 2.50
C VAL A 154 3.33 -8.11 3.45
N VAL A 155 4.58 -7.77 3.12
CA VAL A 155 5.73 -8.00 4.00
C VAL A 155 5.57 -7.23 5.31
N PHE A 156 5.18 -5.95 5.25
CA PHE A 156 4.94 -5.14 6.43
C PHE A 156 3.85 -5.73 7.32
N SER A 157 2.73 -6.14 6.71
CA SER A 157 1.62 -6.78 7.41
C SER A 157 2.02 -8.12 8.04
N ALA A 158 2.88 -8.90 7.37
CA ALA A 158 3.39 -10.15 7.92
C ALA A 158 4.29 -9.90 9.13
N VAL A 159 5.15 -8.87 9.08
CA VAL A 159 5.98 -8.46 10.22
C VAL A 159 5.10 -8.01 11.40
N ASP A 160 4.08 -7.19 11.14
CA ASP A 160 3.14 -6.75 12.17
C ASP A 160 2.37 -7.93 12.79
N TYR A 161 1.98 -8.93 11.98
CA TYR A 161 1.34 -10.14 12.46
C TYR A 161 2.29 -11.00 13.31
N LEU A 162 3.55 -11.14 12.91
CA LEU A 162 4.57 -11.83 13.71
C LEU A 162 4.81 -11.12 15.05
N LEU A 163 4.84 -9.79 15.05
CA LEU A 163 4.97 -8.99 16.27
C LEU A 163 3.76 -9.18 17.18
N TYR A 164 2.54 -9.16 16.62
CA TYR A 164 1.32 -9.46 17.36
C TYR A 164 1.37 -10.86 17.98
N TRP A 165 1.77 -11.86 17.20
CA TRP A 165 1.91 -13.24 17.68
C TRP A 165 2.91 -13.33 18.82
N LEU A 166 4.03 -12.62 18.74
CA LEU A 166 5.04 -12.56 19.79
C LEU A 166 4.47 -11.91 21.06
N ILE A 167 3.82 -10.75 20.96
CA ILE A 167 3.19 -10.07 22.11
C ILE A 167 2.12 -10.97 22.74
N PHE A 168 1.30 -11.62 21.91
CA PHE A 168 0.27 -12.54 22.37
C PHE A 168 0.86 -13.76 23.09
N SER A 169 1.92 -14.36 22.53
CA SER A 169 2.62 -15.49 23.15
C SER A 169 3.24 -15.09 24.48
N MET A 170 3.89 -13.93 24.56
CA MET A 170 4.48 -13.41 25.79
C MET A 170 3.40 -13.10 26.83
N SER A 171 2.29 -12.48 26.41
CA SER A 171 1.14 -12.22 27.28
C SER A 171 0.54 -13.51 27.84
N LYS A 172 0.44 -14.57 27.03
CA LYS A 172 -0.01 -15.89 27.49
C LYS A 172 0.94 -16.51 28.53
N HIS A 173 2.25 -16.48 28.28
CA HIS A 173 3.24 -16.95 29.26
C HIS A 173 3.27 -16.11 30.54
N LEU A 174 2.97 -14.82 30.45
CA LEU A 174 2.84 -13.93 31.62
C LEU A 174 1.59 -14.26 32.46
N HIS A 175 0.52 -14.74 31.83
CA HIS A 175 -0.66 -15.26 32.53
C HIS A 175 -0.44 -16.62 33.21
N ASP A 176 0.51 -17.43 32.73
CA ASP A 176 0.82 -18.77 33.26
C ASP A 176 1.80 -18.76 34.47
N PHE A 177 2.25 -17.59 34.96
CA PHE A 177 3.08 -17.55 36.17
C PHE A 177 2.26 -17.92 37.42
N PRO A 178 2.83 -18.74 38.34
CA PRO A 178 2.09 -19.24 39.51
C PRO A 178 1.65 -18.10 40.43
N GLU A 179 0.37 -18.10 40.80
CA GLU A 179 -0.23 -17.23 41.81
C GLU A 179 0.64 -17.24 43.08
N LEU A 180 1.14 -16.08 43.54
CA LEU A 180 1.93 -16.02 44.77
C LEU A 180 0.99 -16.22 45.97
N GLU A 181 1.03 -17.40 46.58
CA GLU A 181 0.22 -17.74 47.74
C GLU A 181 0.85 -17.12 49.01
N VAL A 182 0.36 -15.94 49.42
CA VAL A 182 0.87 -15.26 50.61
C VAL A 182 0.06 -15.67 51.84
N HIS A 183 0.67 -16.46 52.72
CA HIS A 183 0.04 -16.94 53.96
C HIS A 183 0.00 -15.85 55.04
N PHE A 184 -1.17 -15.31 55.37
CA PHE A 184 -1.37 -14.48 56.55
C PHE A 184 -2.08 -15.26 57.66
N LYS A 185 -1.41 -15.41 58.82
CA LYS A 185 -2.04 -15.91 60.06
C LYS A 185 -2.50 -14.71 60.88
N LEU A 186 -3.81 -14.50 60.94
CA LEU A 186 -4.43 -13.43 61.73
C LEU A 186 -4.81 -13.98 63.11
N TYR A 187 -4.24 -13.41 64.17
CA TYR A 187 -4.54 -13.74 65.57
C TYR A 187 -5.39 -12.62 66.16
N TYR A 188 -6.60 -12.92 66.63
CA TYR A 188 -7.40 -11.96 67.40
C TYR A 188 -7.92 -12.59 68.68
N HIS A 189 -7.92 -11.80 69.75
CA HIS A 189 -8.39 -12.21 71.07
C HIS A 189 -9.87 -11.83 71.18
N LYS A 190 -10.75 -12.84 71.26
CA LYS A 190 -12.19 -12.62 71.33
C LYS A 190 -12.57 -12.29 72.78
N ASN A 191 -12.58 -11.01 73.11
CA ASN A 191 -13.04 -10.55 74.43
C ASN A 191 -14.58 -10.49 74.45
N ALA A 192 -15.21 -11.59 74.85
CA ALA A 192 -16.59 -11.53 75.34
C ALA A 192 -16.55 -10.93 76.74
N ALA A 193 -17.08 -9.72 76.88
CA ALA A 193 -17.22 -8.93 78.10
C ALA A 193 -17.10 -9.71 79.44
N LYS A 194 -15.89 -9.78 79.99
CA LYS A 194 -15.57 -9.66 81.44
C LYS A 194 -14.07 -9.85 81.66
N PHE A 195 -13.49 -8.90 82.38
CA PHE A 195 -12.15 -8.99 82.96
C PHE A 195 -12.06 -10.26 83.83
N ILE A 196 -11.04 -11.10 83.61
CA ILE A 196 -10.17 -11.77 84.61
C ILE A 196 -9.29 -12.80 83.87
N PHE A 197 -8.05 -12.89 84.33
CA PHE A 197 -6.90 -13.68 83.88
C PHE A 197 -7.13 -15.01 83.14
N ASN A 198 -6.24 -15.23 82.15
CA ASN A 198 -5.80 -16.52 81.61
C ASN A 198 -6.89 -17.56 81.33
N ASN A 199 -7.41 -17.58 80.10
CA ASN A 199 -7.58 -18.80 79.26
C ASN A 199 -8.38 -18.46 77.99
N GLY A 200 -7.95 -17.44 77.25
CA GLY A 200 -8.57 -17.15 75.95
C GLY A 200 -8.04 -18.11 74.89
N ALA A 201 -8.89 -19.00 74.39
CA ALA A 201 -8.56 -19.85 73.26
C ALA A 201 -8.18 -18.99 72.05
N VAL A 202 -6.93 -19.10 71.61
CA VAL A 202 -6.42 -18.44 70.41
C VAL A 202 -7.00 -19.16 69.19
N VAL A 203 -8.06 -18.60 68.61
CA VAL A 203 -8.65 -19.12 67.37
C VAL A 203 -7.86 -18.56 66.20
N SER A 204 -6.98 -19.37 65.60
CA SER A 204 -6.28 -19.04 64.36
C SER A 204 -7.17 -19.36 63.17
N LYS A 205 -7.59 -18.35 62.40
CA LYS A 205 -8.28 -18.54 61.12
C LYS A 205 -7.29 -18.27 59.98
N THR A 206 -6.92 -19.30 59.23
CA THR A 206 -6.12 -19.17 58.01
C THR A 206 -7.05 -18.86 56.84
N THR A 207 -7.02 -17.61 56.37
CA THR A 207 -7.73 -17.18 55.15
C THR A 207 -6.74 -17.12 53.99
N TYR A 208 -7.07 -17.82 52.89
CA TYR A 208 -6.30 -17.76 51.65
C TYR A 208 -6.87 -16.63 50.78
N PHE A 209 -5.99 -15.80 50.22
CA PHE A 209 -6.37 -14.81 49.21
C PHE A 209 -5.45 -14.98 48.01
N LYS A 210 -6.04 -15.27 46.86
CA LYS A 210 -5.32 -15.41 45.60
C LYS A 210 -5.18 -14.03 45.00
N MET A 211 -3.94 -13.56 44.85
CA MET A 211 -3.66 -12.27 44.21
C MET A 211 -2.70 -12.53 43.05
N PRO A 212 -3.07 -12.18 41.80
CA PRO A 212 -2.15 -12.31 40.68
C PRO A 212 -0.93 -11.42 40.91
N LEU A 213 0.26 -11.92 40.58
CA LEU A 213 1.56 -11.24 40.77
C LEU A 213 1.71 -9.95 39.94
N PHE A 214 0.86 -9.78 38.91
CA PHE A 214 0.85 -8.62 38.03
C PHE A 214 -0.55 -8.00 37.96
N GLU A 215 -0.62 -6.68 38.04
CA GLU A 215 -1.85 -5.90 37.93
C GLU A 215 -2.33 -5.92 36.46
N GLU A 216 -3.63 -6.17 36.22
CA GLU A 216 -4.20 -6.29 34.86
C GLU A 216 -3.92 -5.08 33.96
N SER A 217 -3.68 -3.92 34.57
CA SER A 217 -3.31 -2.64 33.94
C SER A 217 -1.97 -2.69 33.18
N CYS A 218 -1.06 -3.60 33.58
CA CYS A 218 0.29 -3.71 33.03
C CYS A 218 0.42 -4.80 31.95
N ILE A 219 -0.64 -5.57 31.68
CA ILE A 219 -0.65 -6.59 30.64
C ILE A 219 -0.97 -5.89 29.31
N PRO A 220 -0.07 -5.92 28.31
CA PRO A 220 -0.34 -5.30 27.03
C PRO A 220 -1.49 -6.04 26.35
N LYS A 221 -2.68 -5.43 26.31
CA LYS A 221 -3.84 -5.90 25.56
C LYS A 221 -3.67 -5.46 24.10
N PRO A 222 -3.45 -6.40 23.16
CA PRO A 222 -3.24 -6.03 21.77
C PRO A 222 -4.57 -5.62 21.13
N ASN A 223 -4.79 -4.32 20.97
CA ASN A 223 -5.90 -3.79 20.19
C ASN A 223 -5.44 -3.56 18.76
N ILE A 224 -5.96 -4.39 17.86
CA ILE A 224 -5.65 -4.29 16.43
C ILE A 224 -6.81 -3.60 15.71
N SER A 225 -6.55 -2.41 15.16
CA SER A 225 -7.44 -1.68 14.25
C SER A 225 -7.17 -1.98 12.77
N LEU A 226 -6.89 -3.24 12.41
CA LEU A 226 -6.57 -3.67 11.03
C LEU A 226 -7.72 -3.39 10.04
N SER A 227 -8.98 -3.33 10.46
CA SER A 227 -10.09 -3.22 9.50
C SER A 227 -10.06 -1.91 8.68
N ALA A 228 -9.77 -0.77 9.32
CA ALA A 228 -9.82 0.53 8.65
C ALA A 228 -8.70 0.70 7.61
N THR A 229 -7.48 0.27 7.94
CA THR A 229 -6.33 0.36 7.02
C THR A 229 -6.47 -0.58 5.82
N TRP A 230 -6.99 -1.79 6.01
CA TRP A 230 -7.23 -2.73 4.93
C TRP A 230 -8.35 -2.30 3.99
N ILE A 231 -9.41 -1.68 4.52
CA ILE A 231 -10.48 -1.10 3.69
C ILE A 231 -9.91 0.03 2.82
N GLN A 232 -9.13 0.95 3.40
CA GLN A 232 -8.52 2.04 2.64
C GLN A 232 -7.56 1.52 1.55
N LEU A 233 -6.77 0.49 1.86
CA LEU A 233 -5.88 -0.16 0.89
C LEU A 233 -6.66 -0.82 -0.25
N GLY A 234 -7.74 -1.55 0.08
CA GLY A 234 -8.61 -2.21 -0.89
C GLY A 234 -9.23 -1.21 -1.87
N VAL A 235 -9.67 -0.05 -1.38
CA VAL A 235 -10.22 1.03 -2.21
C VAL A 235 -9.16 1.57 -3.20
N ILE A 236 -7.94 1.84 -2.73
CA ILE A 236 -6.85 2.34 -3.59
C ILE A 236 -6.51 1.31 -4.68
N LEU A 237 -6.42 0.04 -4.32
CA LEU A 237 -6.14 -1.05 -5.26
C LEU A 237 -7.24 -1.19 -6.31
N PHE A 238 -8.50 -1.11 -5.89
CA PHE A 238 -9.64 -1.15 -6.81
C PHE A 238 -9.58 -0.01 -7.84
N PHE A 239 -9.33 1.22 -7.40
CA PHE A 239 -9.16 2.35 -8.31
C PHE A 239 -7.98 2.18 -9.27
N LEU A 240 -6.85 1.65 -8.82
CA LEU A 240 -5.69 1.37 -9.68
C LEU A 240 -6.01 0.35 -10.77
N ILE A 241 -6.77 -0.70 -10.46
CA ILE A 241 -7.21 -1.71 -11.43
C ILE A 241 -8.16 -1.07 -12.45
N VAL A 242 -9.17 -0.33 -11.99
CA VAL A 242 -10.14 0.35 -12.86
C VAL A 242 -9.43 1.35 -13.78
N LEU A 243 -8.55 2.20 -13.23
CA LEU A 243 -7.75 3.15 -14.01
C LEU A 243 -6.86 2.43 -15.02
N GLY A 244 -6.21 1.33 -14.63
CA GLY A 244 -5.37 0.56 -15.55
C GLY A 244 -6.17 -0.10 -16.69
N LEU A 245 -7.38 -0.60 -16.43
CA LEU A 245 -8.29 -1.06 -17.49
C LEU A 245 -8.72 0.10 -18.40
N LEU A 246 -9.09 1.24 -17.80
CA LEU A 246 -9.46 2.45 -18.53
C LEU A 246 -8.32 2.97 -19.41
N THR A 247 -7.06 2.93 -18.97
CA THR A 247 -5.94 3.37 -19.83
C THR A 247 -5.86 2.59 -21.14
N SER A 248 -6.17 1.29 -21.10
CA SER A 248 -6.19 0.43 -22.29
C SER A 248 -7.37 0.71 -23.22
N THR A 249 -8.53 1.07 -22.68
CA THR A 249 -9.68 1.45 -23.51
C THR A 249 -9.53 2.87 -24.05
N LEU A 250 -8.93 3.77 -23.27
CA LEU A 250 -8.63 5.14 -23.66
C LEU A 250 -7.61 5.22 -24.80
N THR A 251 -6.62 4.32 -24.87
CA THR A 251 -5.70 4.27 -26.01
C THR A 251 -6.41 3.87 -27.30
N GLN A 252 -7.30 2.89 -27.25
CA GLN A 252 -8.12 2.49 -28.40
C GLN A 252 -9.12 3.58 -28.79
N LEU A 253 -9.79 4.18 -27.81
CA LEU A 253 -10.74 5.28 -28.02
C LEU A 253 -10.03 6.49 -28.64
N LYS A 254 -8.83 6.85 -28.17
CA LYS A 254 -8.06 7.95 -28.73
C LYS A 254 -7.73 7.72 -30.20
N ILE A 255 -7.43 6.48 -30.59
CA ILE A 255 -7.20 6.14 -32.01
C ILE A 255 -8.50 6.26 -32.79
N LEU A 256 -9.61 5.70 -32.28
CA LEU A 256 -10.91 5.75 -32.95
C LEU A 256 -11.39 7.20 -33.17
N VAL A 257 -11.26 8.03 -32.14
CA VAL A 257 -11.58 9.46 -32.20
C VAL A 257 -10.67 10.17 -33.20
N ALA A 258 -9.36 9.93 -33.17
CA ALA A 258 -8.44 10.53 -34.14
C ALA A 258 -8.77 10.13 -35.59
N THR A 259 -9.18 8.88 -35.83
CA THR A 259 -9.61 8.43 -37.17
C THR A 259 -10.94 9.06 -37.60
N ALA A 260 -11.83 9.39 -36.66
CA ALA A 260 -13.08 10.08 -36.96
C ALA A 260 -12.86 11.57 -37.28
N PHE A 261 -11.96 12.24 -36.56
CA PHE A 261 -11.64 13.66 -36.76
C PHE A 261 -10.75 13.94 -37.97
N PHE A 262 -9.86 13.00 -38.33
CA PHE A 262 -8.92 13.17 -39.45
C PHE A 262 -9.08 12.06 -40.52
N PRO A 263 -10.21 12.01 -41.23
CA PRO A 263 -10.49 10.93 -42.18
C PRO A 263 -9.57 10.92 -43.41
N SER A 264 -9.05 12.08 -43.82
CA SER A 264 -8.15 12.19 -44.98
C SER A 264 -6.82 11.47 -44.77
N THR A 265 -6.18 11.70 -43.62
CA THR A 265 -4.92 11.04 -43.24
C THR A 265 -5.12 9.56 -42.90
N ASP A 266 -6.29 9.17 -42.38
CA ASP A 266 -6.63 7.76 -42.16
C ASP A 266 -6.75 6.99 -43.49
N MET A 267 -7.37 7.59 -44.51
CA MET A 267 -7.50 6.97 -45.83
C MET A 267 -6.14 6.74 -46.53
N GLU A 268 -5.20 7.68 -46.42
CA GLU A 268 -3.83 7.48 -46.94
C GLU A 268 -3.11 6.33 -46.25
N ARG A 269 -3.28 6.22 -44.92
CA ARG A 269 -2.73 5.12 -44.13
C ARG A 269 -3.32 3.77 -44.51
N ILE A 270 -4.63 3.71 -44.73
CA ILE A 270 -5.35 2.50 -45.16
C ILE A 270 -4.82 2.04 -46.53
N LYS A 271 -4.70 2.97 -47.51
CA LYS A 271 -4.15 2.68 -48.85
C LYS A 271 -2.71 2.18 -48.78
N TYR A 272 -1.88 2.83 -47.97
CA TYR A 272 -0.49 2.41 -47.76
C TYR A 272 -0.40 1.01 -47.15
N LEU A 273 -1.21 0.73 -46.11
CA LEU A 273 -1.23 -0.57 -45.45
C LEU A 273 -1.70 -1.68 -46.38
N HIS A 274 -2.75 -1.42 -47.18
CA HIS A 274 -3.28 -2.36 -48.17
C HIS A 274 -2.21 -2.75 -49.19
N THR A 275 -1.54 -1.75 -49.77
CA THR A 275 -0.42 -1.95 -50.71
C THR A 275 0.74 -2.70 -50.06
N LYS A 276 1.07 -2.38 -48.80
CA LYS A 276 2.15 -3.03 -48.06
C LYS A 276 1.85 -4.51 -47.80
N LEU A 277 0.61 -4.87 -47.46
CA LEU A 277 0.21 -6.26 -47.26
C LEU A 277 0.26 -7.05 -48.57
N LEU A 278 -0.27 -6.50 -49.67
CA LEU A 278 -0.20 -7.13 -50.99
C LEU A 278 1.26 -7.41 -51.40
N ASN A 279 2.14 -6.43 -51.23
CA ASN A 279 3.57 -6.58 -51.53
C ASN A 279 4.26 -7.61 -50.63
N ARG A 280 3.85 -7.74 -49.37
CA ARG A 280 4.41 -8.77 -48.47
C ARG A 280 3.99 -10.16 -48.92
N ARG A 281 2.71 -10.36 -49.26
CA ARG A 281 2.17 -11.65 -49.74
C ARG A 281 2.76 -12.05 -51.08
N SER A 282 2.93 -11.12 -52.02
CA SER A 282 3.55 -11.40 -53.32
C SER A 282 5.01 -11.83 -53.16
N LYS A 283 5.79 -11.16 -52.29
CA LYS A 283 7.17 -11.56 -51.97
C LYS A 283 7.24 -12.93 -51.30
N PHE A 284 6.33 -13.22 -50.37
CA PHE A 284 6.28 -14.52 -49.69
C PHE A 284 5.93 -15.66 -50.66
N SER A 285 4.95 -15.43 -51.54
CA SER A 285 4.60 -16.36 -52.62
C SER A 285 5.79 -16.64 -53.55
N LYS A 286 6.45 -15.59 -54.05
CA LYS A 286 7.67 -15.72 -54.89
C LYS A 286 8.79 -16.50 -54.18
N LYS A 287 9.00 -16.26 -52.89
CA LYS A 287 10.01 -16.97 -52.09
C LYS A 287 9.67 -18.45 -51.91
N ASN A 288 8.40 -18.77 -51.70
CA ASN A 288 7.97 -20.16 -51.57
C ASN A 288 8.03 -20.93 -52.88
N VAL A 289 7.72 -20.29 -54.02
CA VAL A 289 7.91 -20.89 -55.35
C VAL A 289 9.39 -21.17 -55.62
N LYS A 290 10.28 -20.21 -55.33
CA LYS A 290 11.74 -20.40 -55.48
C LYS A 290 12.33 -21.49 -54.58
N ARG A 291 11.73 -21.78 -53.43
CA ARG A 291 12.15 -22.88 -52.54
C ARG A 291 11.62 -24.25 -52.98
N LYS A 292 10.67 -24.28 -53.89
CA LYS A 292 10.04 -25.51 -54.42
C LYS A 292 10.56 -25.90 -55.80
N LEU A 293 11.30 -25.02 -56.48
CA LEU A 293 12.10 -25.45 -57.64
C LEU A 293 13.42 -26.05 -57.10
N PRO A 294 13.73 -27.31 -57.42
CA PRO A 294 15.00 -27.96 -57.07
C PRO A 294 16.20 -27.30 -57.73
#